data_AF-A0A382QCC5-F1
#
_entry.id   AF-A0A382QCC5-F1
#
_cell.length_a   1.000
_cell.length_b   1.000
_cell.length_c   1.000
_cell.angle_alpha   90.00
_cell.angle_beta   90.00
_cell.angle_gamma   90.00
#
_symmetry.space_group_name_H-M   'P 1'
#
loop_
_entity.id
_entity.type
_entity.pdbx_description
1 polymer ?
#
loop_
_entity_poly.entity_id
_entity_poly.type
_entity_poly.pdbx_seq_one_letter_code
_entity_poly.pdbx_strand_id
1 'polypeptide(L)'
;MTLNCLGIDFEDWYHPEFIQPYVKDKKHEPKMFRGLEKILEMLRKNDTSATFFVVGELLETNPEIFDKIIENEHEIAFHTMSHTRIDSPNFIEKFPNEIEKFSSLTNNKSKGFRAPTFSLNKTSSWIIDLLAAHGYVYDSSIVPAKIDLYGMPDAQSKPYRISSNS
;
A
#
# COMPACT_ATOMS: atom_id res chain seq x y z
N MET A 1 -13.88 -11.70 10.89
CA MET A 1 -12.94 -10.64 10.49
C MET A 1 -13.52 -9.33 10.98
N THR A 2 -12.76 -8.56 11.73
CA THR A 2 -13.11 -7.16 12.04
C THR A 2 -13.08 -6.37 10.73
N LEU A 3 -14.10 -5.56 10.47
CA LEU A 3 -14.13 -4.69 9.30
C LEU A 3 -13.32 -3.42 9.61
N ASN A 4 -12.14 -3.28 9.00
CA ASN A 4 -11.36 -2.05 9.06
C ASN A 4 -11.85 -1.09 7.99
N CYS A 5 -12.45 0.04 8.40
CA CYS A 5 -12.89 1.09 7.48
C CYS A 5 -11.86 2.23 7.33
N LEU A 6 -10.82 2.24 8.16
CA LEU A 6 -9.74 3.23 8.13
C LEU A 6 -8.49 2.61 7.48
N GLY A 7 -8.08 3.17 6.35
CA GLY A 7 -6.81 2.86 5.69
C GLY A 7 -5.82 4.02 5.85
N ILE A 8 -4.57 3.70 6.14
CA ILE A 8 -3.47 4.66 6.28
C ILE A 8 -2.40 4.29 5.26
N ASP A 9 -2.15 5.18 4.30
CA ASP A 9 -1.00 5.04 3.39
C ASP A 9 0.24 5.46 4.19
N PHE A 10 1.05 4.47 4.53
CA PHE A 10 2.21 4.62 5.42
C PHE A 10 3.46 4.79 4.56
N GLU A 11 3.64 6.03 4.13
CA GLU A 11 4.67 6.52 3.22
C GLU A 11 5.41 7.73 3.82
N ASP A 12 6.61 8.02 3.34
CA ASP A 12 7.44 9.14 3.80
C ASP A 12 7.33 10.36 2.88
N TRP A 13 7.83 11.53 3.32
CA TRP A 13 7.62 12.82 2.65
C TRP A 13 8.12 12.88 1.20
N TYR A 14 9.03 11.98 0.82
CA TYR A 14 9.65 11.93 -0.51
C TYR A 14 8.98 10.93 -1.46
N HIS A 15 8.03 10.13 -0.99
CA HIS A 15 7.31 9.14 -1.80
C HIS A 15 6.25 9.74 -2.75
N PRO A 16 5.43 10.74 -2.37
CA PRO A 16 4.34 11.21 -3.22
C PRO A 16 4.81 11.74 -4.58
N GLU A 17 4.08 11.40 -5.64
CA GLU A 17 4.44 11.67 -7.04
C GLU A 17 4.57 13.15 -7.35
N PHE A 18 3.79 14.00 -6.68
CA PHE A 18 3.89 15.45 -6.83
C PHE A 18 5.13 16.05 -6.17
N ILE A 19 5.73 15.33 -5.21
CA ILE A 19 6.93 15.76 -4.50
C ILE A 19 8.18 15.25 -5.21
N GLN A 20 8.17 14.02 -5.75
CA GLN A 20 9.33 13.37 -6.38
C GLN A 20 10.13 14.26 -7.35
N PRO A 21 9.53 15.06 -8.27
CA PRO A 21 10.28 15.94 -9.17
C PRO A 21 11.13 17.01 -8.46
N TYR A 22 10.81 17.33 -7.21
CA TYR A 22 11.47 18.36 -6.41
C TYR A 22 12.40 17.78 -5.34
N VAL A 23 12.41 16.47 -5.17
CA VAL A 23 13.29 15.77 -4.23
C VAL A 23 14.71 15.82 -4.77
N LYS A 24 15.59 16.55 -4.05
CA LYS A 24 17.03 16.58 -4.31
C LYS A 24 17.70 15.49 -3.49
N ASP A 25 18.74 14.88 -4.05
CA ASP A 25 19.44 13.71 -3.52
C ASP A 25 18.61 12.41 -3.57
N LYS A 26 19.25 11.28 -3.83
CA LYS A 26 18.56 9.97 -3.95
C LYS A 26 18.49 9.17 -2.66
N LYS A 27 19.21 9.60 -1.63
CA LYS A 27 19.29 8.90 -0.34
C LYS A 27 18.62 9.74 0.71
N HIS A 28 17.50 9.23 1.23
CA HIS A 28 16.77 9.86 2.32
C HIS A 28 16.83 8.95 3.53
N GLU A 29 16.87 9.58 4.71
CA GLU A 29 16.57 8.90 5.96
C GLU A 29 15.07 9.00 6.20
N PRO A 30 14.36 7.87 6.32
CA PRO A 30 12.97 7.88 6.72
C PRO A 30 12.78 8.63 8.03
N LYS A 31 11.69 9.38 8.14
CA LYS A 31 11.34 10.17 9.33
C LYS A 31 9.92 9.88 9.78
N MET A 32 9.05 9.45 8.87
CA MET A 32 7.63 9.29 9.15
C MET A 32 7.37 8.25 10.24
N PHE A 33 8.18 7.19 10.34
CA PHE A 33 8.07 6.15 11.38
C PHE A 33 8.10 6.71 12.82
N ARG A 34 8.68 7.90 13.04
CA ARG A 34 8.67 8.59 14.35
C ARG A 34 7.26 9.00 14.80
N GLY A 35 6.34 9.16 13.86
CA GLY A 35 4.92 9.45 14.11
C GLY A 35 4.09 8.21 14.44
N LEU A 36 4.59 7.00 14.17
CA LEU A 36 3.83 5.75 14.31
C LEU A 36 3.26 5.59 15.72
N GLU A 37 4.06 5.83 16.76
CA GLU A 37 3.60 5.67 18.16
C GLU A 37 2.40 6.57 18.48
N LYS A 38 2.40 7.81 17.97
CA LYS A 38 1.29 8.75 18.18
C LYS A 38 0.04 8.30 17.44
N ILE A 39 0.20 7.75 16.23
CA ILE A 39 -0.92 7.19 15.44
C ILE A 39 -1.53 6.02 16.21
N LEU A 40 -0.71 5.06 16.67
CA LEU A 40 -1.15 3.91 17.45
C LEU A 40 -1.84 4.32 18.75
N GLU A 41 -1.29 5.31 19.46
CA GLU A 41 -1.93 5.85 20.66
C GLU A 41 -3.30 6.47 20.36
N MET A 42 -3.42 7.22 19.25
CA MET A 42 -4.70 7.78 18.83
C MET A 42 -5.71 6.70 18.47
N LEU A 43 -5.31 5.68 17.72
CA LEU A 43 -6.16 4.55 17.34
C LEU A 43 -6.66 3.80 18.59
N ARG A 44 -5.76 3.51 19.52
CA ARG A 44 -6.09 2.85 20.81
C ARG A 44 -7.04 3.69 21.67
N LYS A 45 -6.83 5.00 21.78
CA LYS A 45 -7.73 5.90 22.53
C LYS A 45 -9.15 5.93 21.99
N ASN A 46 -9.34 5.62 20.71
CA ASN A 46 -10.62 5.63 20.03
C ASN A 46 -11.15 4.22 19.73
N ASP A 47 -10.56 3.17 20.31
CA ASP A 47 -10.96 1.77 20.07
C ASP A 47 -11.10 1.45 18.57
N THR A 48 -10.15 1.93 17.77
CA THR A 48 -10.22 1.90 16.31
C THR A 48 -9.09 1.04 15.75
N SER A 49 -9.46 0.05 14.94
CA SER A 49 -8.52 -0.71 14.12
C SER A 49 -8.31 -0.03 12.76
N ALA A 50 -7.09 -0.14 12.22
CA ALA A 50 -6.75 0.40 10.91
C ALA A 50 -5.94 -0.61 10.08
N THR A 51 -5.93 -0.38 8.78
CA THR A 51 -5.06 -1.05 7.81
C THR A 51 -3.96 -0.08 7.37
N PHE A 52 -2.71 -0.46 7.58
CA PHE A 52 -1.53 0.31 7.16
C PHE A 52 -1.03 -0.23 5.82
N PHE A 53 -1.17 0.54 4.75
CA PHE A 53 -0.57 0.26 3.44
C PHE A 53 0.87 0.76 3.45
N VAL A 54 1.82 -0.13 3.68
CA VAL A 54 3.22 0.22 3.96
C VAL A 54 4.08 0.14 2.70
N VAL A 55 4.85 1.19 2.46
CA VAL A 55 5.92 1.18 1.46
C VAL A 55 7.06 0.30 1.97
N GLY A 56 7.41 -0.74 1.22
CA GLY A 56 8.26 -1.83 1.71
C GLY A 56 9.67 -1.43 2.15
N GLU A 57 10.29 -0.44 1.50
CA GLU A 57 11.63 0.03 1.87
C GLU A 57 11.69 0.58 3.31
N LEU A 58 10.56 1.06 3.85
CA LEU A 58 10.48 1.51 5.24
C LEU A 58 10.68 0.35 6.21
N LEU A 59 10.23 -0.86 5.86
CA LEU A 59 10.47 -2.05 6.68
C LEU A 59 11.92 -2.54 6.59
N GLU A 60 12.64 -2.23 5.51
CA GLU A 60 14.06 -2.57 5.39
C GLU A 60 14.93 -1.71 6.30
N THR A 61 14.59 -0.43 6.44
CA THR A 61 15.33 0.51 7.28
C THR A 61 14.86 0.52 8.73
N ASN A 62 13.59 0.21 8.97
CA ASN A 62 12.91 0.29 10.26
C ASN A 62 12.00 -0.94 10.49
N PRO A 63 12.59 -2.14 10.68
CA PRO A 63 11.82 -3.37 10.83
C PRO A 63 10.84 -3.34 12.01
N GLU A 64 11.10 -2.52 13.03
CA GLU A 64 10.22 -2.33 14.20
C GLU A 64 8.83 -1.78 13.85
N ILE A 65 8.66 -1.19 12.65
CA ILE A 65 7.35 -0.76 12.14
C ILE A 65 6.38 -1.94 12.08
N PHE A 66 6.85 -3.07 11.55
CA PHE A 66 6.02 -4.27 11.41
C PHE A 66 5.54 -4.77 12.78
N ASP A 67 6.47 -4.93 13.73
CA ASP A 67 6.16 -5.43 15.06
C ASP A 67 5.14 -4.52 15.76
N LYS A 68 5.36 -3.20 15.73
CA LYS A 68 4.45 -2.22 16.34
C LYS A 68 3.04 -2.27 15.78
N ILE A 69 2.89 -2.40 14.46
CA ILE A 69 1.57 -2.48 13.80
C ILE A 69 0.85 -3.75 14.25
N ILE A 70 1.53 -4.90 14.19
CA ILE A 70 0.93 -6.21 14.50
C ILE A 70 0.62 -6.38 15.99
N GLU A 71 1.51 -5.94 16.87
CA GLU A 71 1.32 -6.02 18.34
C GLU A 71 0.17 -5.13 18.84
N ASN A 72 -0.20 -4.10 18.08
CA ASN A 72 -1.36 -3.25 18.36
C ASN A 72 -2.62 -3.68 17.57
N GLU A 73 -2.65 -4.93 17.09
CA GLU A 73 -3.81 -5.56 16.43
C GLU A 73 -4.29 -4.80 15.18
N HIS A 74 -3.37 -4.15 14.46
CA HIS A 74 -3.65 -3.52 13.18
C HIS A 74 -3.20 -4.40 12.02
N GLU A 75 -3.78 -4.15 10.86
CA GLU A 75 -3.43 -4.86 9.64
C GLU A 75 -2.27 -4.17 8.92
N ILE A 76 -1.35 -4.96 8.36
CA ILE A 76 -0.36 -4.50 7.40
C ILE A 76 -0.73 -4.95 5.99
N ALA A 77 -0.67 -4.03 5.04
CA ALA A 77 -0.99 -4.22 3.64
C ALA A 77 0.15 -3.63 2.77
N PHE A 78 0.25 -4.10 1.53
CA PHE A 78 1.35 -3.75 0.64
C PHE A 78 1.07 -2.48 -0.18
N HIS A 79 2.06 -1.60 -0.24
CA HIS A 79 2.01 -0.34 -1.00
C HIS A 79 3.20 -0.17 -1.96
N THR A 80 3.64 -1.26 -2.59
CA THR A 80 4.90 -1.39 -3.38
C THR A 80 6.17 -1.17 -2.56
N MET A 81 7.33 -1.58 -3.09
CA MET A 81 8.58 -1.46 -2.32
C MET A 81 9.07 -0.02 -2.20
N SER A 82 8.88 0.81 -3.22
CA SER A 82 9.42 2.18 -3.27
C SER A 82 8.39 3.20 -3.77
N HIS A 83 7.11 3.01 -3.43
CA HIS A 83 5.99 3.86 -3.85
C HIS A 83 5.97 4.08 -5.37
N THR A 84 6.27 3.03 -6.14
CA THR A 84 6.32 3.11 -7.60
C THR A 84 4.93 2.82 -8.16
N ARG A 85 4.42 3.71 -9.01
CA ARG A 85 3.14 3.48 -9.68
C ARG A 85 3.17 2.19 -10.48
N ILE A 86 2.08 1.44 -10.42
CA ILE A 86 2.00 0.12 -11.06
C ILE A 86 1.86 0.18 -12.59
N ASP A 87 1.49 1.35 -13.12
CA ASP A 87 1.47 1.65 -14.55
C ASP A 87 2.78 2.26 -15.08
N SER A 88 3.84 2.27 -14.27
CA SER A 88 5.17 2.70 -14.70
C SER A 88 5.77 1.71 -15.73
N PRO A 89 6.61 2.19 -16.66
CA PRO A 89 7.30 1.32 -17.62
C PRO A 89 8.07 0.19 -16.93
N ASN A 90 7.96 -1.03 -17.48
CA ASN A 90 8.63 -2.25 -17.02
C ASN A 90 8.28 -2.69 -15.58
N PHE A 91 7.22 -2.14 -14.96
CA PHE A 91 6.86 -2.51 -13.60
C PHE A 91 6.30 -3.94 -13.50
N ILE A 92 5.68 -4.46 -14.58
CA ILE A 92 5.22 -5.85 -14.68
C ILE A 92 6.34 -6.88 -14.45
N GLU A 93 7.57 -6.58 -14.88
CA GLU A 93 8.72 -7.46 -14.70
C GLU A 93 9.31 -7.38 -13.28
N LYS A 94 9.10 -6.25 -12.60
CA LYS A 94 9.64 -5.97 -11.26
C LYS A 94 8.72 -6.45 -10.15
N PHE A 95 7.41 -6.30 -10.33
CA PHE A 95 6.42 -6.54 -9.29
C PHE A 95 6.48 -7.95 -8.67
N PRO A 96 6.72 -9.06 -9.42
CA PRO A 96 6.87 -10.38 -8.82
C PRO A 96 7.98 -10.46 -7.75
N ASN A 97 9.10 -9.75 -7.95
CA ASN A 97 10.16 -9.70 -6.94
C ASN A 97 9.78 -8.81 -5.76
N GLU A 98 9.05 -7.71 -6.01
CA GLU A 98 8.60 -6.80 -4.96
C GLU A 98 7.61 -7.46 -3.99
N ILE A 99 6.62 -8.19 -4.52
CA ILE A 99 5.58 -8.85 -3.71
C ILE A 99 6.18 -9.97 -2.84
N GLU A 100 7.14 -10.74 -3.37
CA GLU A 100 7.85 -11.78 -2.63
C GLU A 100 8.74 -11.19 -1.52
N LYS A 101 9.43 -10.09 -1.84
CA LYS A 101 10.25 -9.37 -0.86
C LYS A 101 9.40 -8.82 0.27
N PHE A 102 8.27 -8.19 -0.03
CA PHE A 102 7.36 -7.69 0.99
C PHE A 102 6.71 -8.81 1.80
N SER A 103 6.38 -9.94 1.17
CA SER A 103 5.89 -11.13 1.87
C SER A 103 6.93 -11.62 2.89
N SER A 104 8.20 -11.65 2.50
CA SER A 104 9.30 -12.02 3.39
C SER A 104 9.45 -11.04 4.56
N LEU A 105 9.40 -9.72 4.29
CA LEU A 105 9.48 -8.67 5.33
C LEU A 105 8.32 -8.70 6.33
N THR A 106 7.16 -9.24 5.93
CA THR A 106 5.93 -9.26 6.74
C THR A 106 5.55 -10.65 7.24
N ASN A 107 6.44 -11.63 7.12
CA ASN A 107 6.17 -13.02 7.49
C ASN A 107 4.88 -13.57 6.85
N ASN A 108 4.62 -13.24 5.59
CA ASN A 108 3.42 -13.59 4.81
C ASN A 108 2.09 -13.10 5.41
N LYS A 109 2.11 -12.12 6.33
CA LYS A 109 0.91 -11.58 6.97
C LYS A 109 0.16 -10.56 6.11
N SER A 110 0.82 -9.93 5.13
CA SER A 110 0.14 -9.02 4.21
C SER A 110 -0.92 -9.75 3.37
N LYS A 111 -2.15 -9.23 3.39
CA LYS A 111 -3.28 -9.74 2.58
C LYS A 111 -4.02 -8.67 1.78
N GLY A 112 -3.67 -7.40 2.00
CA GLY A 112 -4.22 -6.25 1.31
C GLY A 112 -3.20 -5.56 0.43
N PHE A 113 -3.66 -4.97 -0.66
CA PHE A 113 -2.83 -4.14 -1.53
C PHE A 113 -3.48 -2.79 -1.81
N ARG A 114 -2.68 -1.74 -1.95
CA ARG A 114 -3.09 -0.47 -2.55
C ARG A 114 -2.00 0.01 -3.48
N ALA A 115 -2.35 0.37 -4.70
CA ALA A 115 -1.42 0.93 -5.66
C ALA A 115 -1.06 2.38 -5.26
N PRO A 116 0.24 2.75 -5.28
CA PRO A 116 0.68 4.15 -5.20
C PRO A 116 -0.11 5.04 -6.14
N THR A 117 -0.63 6.14 -5.59
CA THR A 117 -1.46 7.11 -6.31
C THR A 117 -2.63 6.47 -7.06
N PHE A 118 -3.20 5.40 -6.50
CA PHE A 118 -4.37 4.71 -7.07
C PHE A 118 -4.16 4.37 -8.57
N SER A 119 -2.94 3.99 -8.93
CA SER A 119 -2.49 3.78 -10.32
C SER A 119 -3.02 2.50 -10.97
N LEU A 120 -3.97 1.81 -10.32
CA LEU A 120 -4.68 0.69 -10.92
C LEU A 120 -5.65 1.16 -11.99
N ASN A 121 -5.46 0.67 -13.20
CA ASN A 121 -6.26 0.99 -14.38
C ASN A 121 -6.19 -0.16 -15.40
N LYS A 122 -6.73 0.06 -16.61
CA LYS A 122 -6.79 -0.97 -17.65
C LYS A 122 -5.43 -1.50 -18.11
N THR A 123 -4.36 -0.69 -18.07
CA THR A 123 -3.02 -1.13 -18.49
C THR A 123 -2.24 -1.80 -17.37
N SER A 124 -2.67 -1.63 -16.12
CA SER A 124 -2.06 -2.22 -14.92
C SER A 124 -2.89 -3.33 -14.27
N SER A 125 -4.01 -3.74 -14.89
CA SER A 125 -4.91 -4.77 -14.36
C SER A 125 -4.26 -6.16 -14.21
N TRP A 126 -3.15 -6.43 -14.91
CA TRP A 126 -2.35 -7.65 -14.76
C TRP A 126 -1.90 -7.90 -13.31
N ILE A 127 -1.84 -6.85 -12.48
CA ILE A 127 -1.46 -6.98 -11.07
C ILE A 127 -2.47 -7.80 -10.27
N ILE A 128 -3.74 -7.82 -10.67
CA ILE A 128 -4.81 -8.53 -9.96
C ILE A 128 -4.54 -10.04 -9.96
N ASP A 129 -4.09 -10.58 -11.09
CA ASP A 129 -3.73 -12.00 -11.21
C ASP A 129 -2.53 -12.35 -10.32
N LEU A 130 -1.52 -11.46 -10.27
CA LEU A 130 -0.36 -11.66 -9.40
C LEU A 130 -0.74 -11.56 -7.92
N LEU A 131 -1.56 -10.58 -7.53
CA LEU A 131 -2.06 -10.47 -6.15
C LEU A 131 -2.81 -11.74 -5.74
N ALA A 132 -3.71 -12.23 -6.59
CA ALA A 132 -4.45 -13.45 -6.35
C ALA A 132 -3.51 -14.67 -6.21
N ALA A 133 -2.51 -14.80 -7.08
CA ALA A 133 -1.53 -15.89 -7.03
C ALA A 133 -0.69 -15.89 -5.73
N HIS A 134 -0.47 -14.73 -5.12
CA HIS A 134 0.27 -14.58 -3.85
C HIS A 134 -0.66 -14.53 -2.62
N GLY A 135 -1.94 -14.87 -2.78
CA GLY A 135 -2.89 -15.00 -1.68
C GLY A 135 -3.34 -13.68 -1.04
N TYR A 136 -3.28 -12.58 -1.80
CA TYR A 136 -3.94 -11.32 -1.42
C TYR A 136 -5.45 -11.47 -1.59
N VAL A 137 -6.21 -10.92 -0.64
CA VAL A 137 -7.66 -11.12 -0.55
C VAL A 137 -8.45 -9.86 -0.91
N TYR A 138 -7.81 -8.69 -0.90
CA TYR A 138 -8.39 -7.44 -1.41
C TYR A 138 -7.34 -6.48 -1.98
N ASP A 139 -7.83 -5.59 -2.83
CA ASP A 139 -7.14 -4.43 -3.38
C ASP A 139 -7.99 -3.17 -3.06
N SER A 140 -7.34 -2.06 -2.75
CA SER A 140 -7.97 -0.78 -2.40
C SER A 140 -7.45 0.37 -3.27
N SER A 141 -7.32 0.14 -4.58
CA SER A 141 -6.68 1.06 -5.53
C SER A 141 -7.63 1.76 -6.49
N ILE A 142 -8.90 1.35 -6.57
CA ILE A 142 -9.89 1.94 -7.49
C ILE A 142 -10.61 3.09 -6.81
N VAL A 143 -10.51 4.29 -7.39
CA VAL A 143 -11.25 5.48 -6.96
C VAL A 143 -12.33 5.81 -8.00
N PRO A 144 -13.63 5.65 -7.69
CA PRO A 144 -14.73 5.88 -8.63
C PRO A 144 -15.06 7.37 -8.77
N ALA A 145 -14.06 8.17 -9.13
CA ALA A 145 -14.15 9.61 -9.33
C ALA A 145 -13.21 10.07 -10.45
N LYS A 146 -13.51 11.24 -11.02
CA LYS A 146 -12.61 11.90 -11.98
C LYS A 146 -11.61 12.77 -11.21
N ILE A 147 -10.36 12.38 -11.19
CA ILE A 147 -9.24 13.11 -10.56
C ILE A 147 -8.13 13.23 -11.63
N ASP A 148 -7.28 14.25 -11.55
CA ASP A 148 -6.32 14.53 -12.63
C ASP A 148 -5.24 13.44 -12.77
N LEU A 149 -4.70 12.95 -11.64
CA LEU A 149 -3.57 12.00 -11.62
C LEU A 149 -4.00 10.52 -11.62
N TYR A 150 -5.26 10.24 -11.27
CA TYR A 150 -5.81 8.90 -11.12
C TYR A 150 -7.33 8.93 -11.14
N GLY A 151 -7.97 7.78 -10.92
CA GLY A 151 -9.41 7.67 -10.79
C GLY A 151 -10.09 7.17 -12.05
N MET A 152 -11.20 6.50 -11.83
CA MET A 152 -11.97 5.80 -12.84
C MET A 152 -13.43 6.25 -12.71
N PRO A 153 -13.88 7.29 -13.42
CA PRO A 153 -15.23 7.83 -13.25
C PRO A 153 -16.33 6.81 -13.56
N ASP A 154 -16.03 5.81 -14.39
CA ASP A 154 -16.96 4.73 -14.77
C ASP A 154 -16.88 3.51 -13.82
N ALA A 155 -16.02 3.56 -12.79
CA ALA A 155 -15.93 2.49 -11.81
C ALA A 155 -17.18 2.46 -10.91
N GLN A 156 -17.56 1.25 -10.48
CA GLN A 156 -18.59 1.06 -9.47
C GLN A 156 -18.18 1.75 -8.17
N SER A 157 -19.15 2.40 -7.52
CA SER A 157 -18.99 3.00 -6.19
C SER A 157 -19.03 1.98 -5.04
N LYS A 158 -19.24 0.70 -5.35
CA LYS A 158 -19.26 -0.40 -4.38
C LYS A 158 -17.92 -1.13 -4.39
N PRO A 159 -17.51 -1.76 -3.27
CA PRO A 159 -16.30 -2.56 -3.21
C PRO A 159 -16.29 -3.68 -4.25
N TYR A 160 -15.16 -3.85 -4.92
CA TYR A 160 -14.89 -4.97 -5.83
C TYR A 160 -14.53 -6.22 -5.05
N ARG A 161 -14.77 -7.39 -5.65
CA ARG A 161 -14.22 -8.67 -5.16
C ARG A 161 -13.04 -9.04 -6.05
N ILE A 162 -11.92 -9.48 -5.47
CA ILE A 162 -10.82 -10.01 -6.27
C ILE A 162 -11.32 -11.23 -7.03
N SER A 163 -11.26 -11.17 -8.35
CA SER A 163 -11.62 -12.24 -9.27
C SER A 163 -10.82 -12.08 -10.55
N SER A 164 -10.31 -13.18 -11.08
CA SER A 164 -9.71 -13.24 -12.42
C SER A 164 -10.76 -13.23 -13.55
N ASN A 165 -12.06 -13.19 -13.22
CA ASN A 165 -13.16 -13.28 -14.17
C ASN A 165 -13.96 -11.97 -14.30
N SER A 166 -13.40 -10.81 -13.95
CA SER A 166 -14.12 -9.52 -13.92
C SER A 166 -13.59 -8.51 -14.94
#